data_AF-A0A6M1SJV2-F1
#
_entry.id   AF-A0A6M1SJV2-F1
#
_cell.length_a   1.000
_cell.length_b   1.000
_cell.length_c   1.000
_cell.angle_alpha   90.00
_cell.angle_beta   90.00
_cell.angle_gamma   90.00
#
_symmetry.space_group_name_H-M   'P 1'
#
loop_
_entity.id
_entity.type
_entity.pdbx_description
1 polymer ?
#
loop_
_entity_poly.entity_id
_entity_poly.type
_entity_poly.pdbx_seq_one_letter_code
_entity_poly.pdbx_strand_id
1 'polypeptide(L)'
;MLQERRSVKLRFSLVLLIPVLLTVIPNTEVANAQTSSVDSLGIYINQANICWSAGESDLQLSVDLLSEVSKRDAQRFYQLATDFYYWSLRNADFSSEKETILSEFERIKPLLPDSLQKRWKELIENEDRQALQNIVGFWEINDPYVSTKENERLIEHWQRIHYARNNFTITKEPPYGTDERGVYYVRLGMPDSRTLKTLRLNLVIGPEGETFDFELGNVIQSDIEIWEYSELGDDFFLLFGERDGWGEYGLRKSPMELIPENIRVQLGASGFRNQSTMRKLSKNVAQYGVYQQLAPLHTHFSNMYSSMQTSLSAYSIGYSGTNKFIQAPFIADPLSRVQINNNLMAAPGSKTTAVTENGILSTQQEIYRFLAQDGKQQIVLALQPNPTNEHMKNKESLFLSNRISVYDKNWNLAANIEDPKKVTDSLLSVPSLYLLEEPLNEFNAFYSSELIDTTYYGVTIPGKVTQKASAIVSTTGRKKLTWPESFNKEDTLLISDIILGLEQEFDDARVPITPTLDRTFEPNTDLMVYFEAYNIPEEGYSFTYYFEKHRWLLGNKRPSDKPSVTIVNDKLNSDRNTQLFALSLSELGSGTYDLFFEFRPVGETGEDRLVRTRKIELVVD
;
A
#
# COMPACT_ATOMS: atom_id res chain seq x y z
N MET A 1 -35.09 -30.60 -73.12
CA MET A 1 -35.87 -31.19 -72.01
C MET A 1 -35.98 -30.11 -70.94
N LEU A 2 -37.02 -29.28 -70.97
CA LEU A 2 -38.25 -29.38 -70.15
C LEU A 2 -37.93 -29.35 -68.64
N GLN A 3 -38.12 -28.21 -67.97
CA GLN A 3 -39.29 -27.83 -67.13
C GLN A 3 -38.76 -27.74 -65.67
N GLU A 4 -39.16 -26.87 -64.74
CA GLU A 4 -40.28 -25.95 -64.64
C GLU A 4 -40.05 -24.95 -63.49
N ARG A 5 -40.69 -23.78 -63.58
CA ARG A 5 -40.82 -22.74 -62.54
C ARG A 5 -41.65 -23.23 -61.35
N ARG A 6 -41.47 -22.62 -60.16
CA ARG A 6 -42.60 -22.20 -59.31
C ARG A 6 -42.25 -21.07 -58.33
N SER A 7 -42.90 -19.94 -58.58
CA SER A 7 -43.10 -18.81 -57.67
C SER A 7 -44.17 -19.14 -56.62
N VAL A 8 -43.96 -18.72 -55.37
CA VAL A 8 -45.03 -18.69 -54.35
C VAL A 8 -45.32 -17.23 -53.98
N LYS A 9 -46.59 -16.84 -54.18
CA LYS A 9 -47.24 -15.63 -53.66
C LYS A 9 -47.97 -16.00 -52.36
N LEU A 10 -47.85 -15.19 -51.32
CA LEU A 10 -48.85 -15.05 -50.25
C LEU A 10 -48.93 -13.54 -49.91
N ARG A 11 -49.95 -12.83 -50.40
CA ARG A 11 -51.29 -12.58 -49.82
C ARG A 11 -51.25 -11.82 -48.48
N PHE A 12 -51.63 -10.54 -48.62
CA PHE A 12 -52.07 -9.61 -47.58
C PHE A 12 -53.14 -10.22 -46.67
N SER A 13 -52.98 -9.96 -45.36
CA SER A 13 -54.09 -9.94 -44.40
C SER A 13 -54.05 -8.60 -43.67
N LEU A 14 -55.06 -7.81 -43.99
CA LEU A 14 -55.47 -6.55 -43.38
C LEU A 14 -56.02 -6.85 -41.98
N VAL A 15 -55.45 -6.25 -40.92
CA VAL A 15 -56.05 -6.29 -39.57
C VAL A 15 -56.20 -4.87 -39.03
N LEU A 16 -57.47 -4.46 -39.05
CA LEU A 16 -58.20 -3.49 -38.23
C LEU A 16 -57.44 -2.56 -37.27
N LEU A 17 -57.65 -1.26 -37.53
CA LEU A 17 -57.61 -0.14 -36.59
C LEU A 17 -58.44 -0.41 -35.33
N ILE A 18 -57.86 -0.10 -34.16
CA ILE A 18 -58.60 0.27 -32.94
C ILE A 18 -58.16 1.69 -32.56
N PRO A 19 -59.11 2.61 -32.30
CA PRO A 19 -58.82 3.98 -31.89
C PRO A 19 -58.64 4.05 -30.37
N VAL A 20 -57.56 4.68 -29.89
CA VAL A 20 -57.45 5.06 -28.47
C VAL A 20 -57.11 6.54 -28.38
N LEU A 21 -58.14 7.26 -27.93
CA LEU A 21 -58.21 8.58 -27.29
C LEU A 21 -57.00 9.53 -27.42
N LEU A 22 -57.18 10.53 -28.27
CA LEU A 22 -56.62 11.88 -28.09
C LEU A 22 -57.23 12.50 -26.82
N THR A 23 -56.50 12.50 -25.72
CA THR A 23 -56.72 13.45 -24.63
C THR A 23 -56.04 14.76 -24.97
N VAL A 24 -56.84 15.80 -25.08
CA VAL A 24 -56.46 17.21 -25.21
C VAL A 24 -55.50 17.58 -24.08
N ILE A 25 -54.25 17.91 -24.43
CA ILE A 25 -53.32 18.56 -23.51
C ILE A 25 -53.63 20.07 -23.55
N PRO A 26 -54.00 20.71 -22.44
CA PRO A 26 -54.09 22.15 -22.40
C PRO A 26 -52.68 22.75 -22.45
N ASN A 27 -52.50 23.72 -23.35
CA ASN A 27 -51.38 24.66 -23.30
C ASN A 27 -51.45 25.42 -21.97
N THR A 28 -50.50 25.15 -21.08
CA THR A 28 -50.10 26.05 -20.01
C THR A 28 -48.60 26.26 -20.12
N GLU A 29 -48.23 27.23 -20.94
CA GLU A 29 -47.07 28.07 -20.64
C GLU A 29 -47.32 28.77 -19.30
N VAL A 30 -46.23 29.05 -18.60
CA VAL A 30 -46.10 29.75 -17.31
C VAL A 30 -46.05 28.84 -16.07
N ALA A 31 -44.85 28.84 -15.46
CA ALA A 31 -44.45 28.35 -14.13
C ALA A 31 -44.23 26.83 -13.94
N ASN A 32 -43.06 26.33 -14.37
CA ASN A 32 -42.45 25.12 -13.79
C ASN A 32 -40.91 25.15 -13.96
N ALA A 33 -40.20 25.72 -12.99
CA ALA A 33 -38.74 25.58 -12.85
C ALA A 33 -38.36 24.83 -11.54
N GLN A 34 -39.30 24.08 -10.95
CA GLN A 34 -39.13 23.44 -9.65
C GLN A 34 -39.77 22.06 -9.53
N THR A 35 -39.99 21.37 -10.66
CA THR A 35 -40.44 19.98 -10.65
C THR A 35 -39.49 19.09 -11.46
N SER A 36 -38.97 18.07 -10.77
CA SER A 36 -38.18 16.93 -11.24
C SER A 36 -36.69 17.13 -11.51
N SER A 37 -35.90 17.39 -10.46
CA SER A 37 -34.64 16.64 -10.38
C SER A 37 -35.03 15.17 -10.19
N VAL A 38 -35.31 14.46 -11.27
CA VAL A 38 -35.43 13.00 -11.21
C VAL A 38 -34.16 12.54 -10.51
N ASP A 39 -34.34 11.81 -9.41
CA ASP A 39 -33.22 11.41 -8.56
C ASP A 39 -32.25 10.58 -9.41
N SER A 40 -31.15 11.20 -9.85
CA SER A 40 -30.17 10.59 -10.78
C SER A 40 -29.69 9.24 -10.28
N LEU A 41 -29.55 9.10 -8.96
CA LEU A 41 -29.20 7.85 -8.31
C LEU A 41 -30.24 6.75 -8.57
N GLY A 42 -31.54 7.07 -8.46
CA GLY A 42 -32.62 6.12 -8.75
C GLY A 42 -32.63 5.67 -10.21
N ILE A 43 -32.27 6.56 -11.15
CA ILE A 43 -32.13 6.22 -12.58
C ILE A 43 -30.98 5.21 -12.75
N TYR A 44 -29.79 5.53 -12.24
CA TYR A 44 -28.62 4.66 -12.39
C TYR A 44 -28.82 3.30 -11.73
N ILE A 45 -29.42 3.24 -10.54
CA ILE A 45 -29.76 1.97 -9.87
C ILE A 45 -30.70 1.13 -10.74
N ASN A 46 -31.74 1.74 -11.30
CA ASN A 46 -32.69 1.02 -12.15
C ASN A 46 -32.02 0.50 -13.44
N GLN A 47 -31.22 1.33 -14.10
CA GLN A 47 -30.47 0.93 -15.29
C GLN A 47 -29.48 -0.20 -15.00
N ALA A 48 -28.71 -0.08 -13.91
CA ALA A 48 -27.76 -1.12 -13.50
C ALA A 48 -28.44 -2.46 -13.25
N ASN A 49 -29.60 -2.46 -12.58
CA ASN A 49 -30.38 -3.67 -12.36
C ASN A 49 -30.89 -4.29 -13.67
N ILE A 50 -31.29 -3.47 -14.65
CA ILE A 50 -31.73 -3.94 -15.98
C ILE A 50 -30.54 -4.59 -16.72
N CYS A 51 -29.41 -3.88 -16.84
CA CYS A 51 -28.20 -4.36 -17.50
C CYS A 51 -27.70 -5.67 -16.88
N TRP A 52 -27.59 -5.71 -15.54
CA TRP A 52 -27.18 -6.90 -14.82
C TRP A 52 -28.15 -8.06 -15.07
N SER A 53 -29.47 -7.84 -14.94
CA SER A 53 -30.46 -8.90 -15.16
C SER A 53 -30.46 -9.44 -16.59
N ALA A 54 -30.09 -8.62 -17.57
CA ALA A 54 -29.93 -9.01 -18.97
C ALA A 54 -28.59 -9.73 -19.26
N GLY A 55 -27.63 -9.68 -18.33
CA GLY A 55 -26.27 -10.17 -18.55
C GLY A 55 -25.43 -9.27 -19.46
N GLU A 56 -25.82 -8.00 -19.63
CA GLU A 56 -25.16 -7.00 -20.49
C GLU A 56 -24.27 -6.06 -19.66
N SER A 57 -22.97 -6.02 -19.94
CA SER A 57 -22.04 -5.10 -19.26
C SER A 57 -22.14 -3.68 -19.80
N ASP A 58 -22.12 -2.71 -18.89
CA ASP A 58 -21.96 -1.30 -19.21
C ASP A 58 -21.02 -0.69 -18.16
N LEU A 59 -19.75 -0.54 -18.54
CA LEU A 59 -18.72 -0.02 -17.66
C LEU A 59 -18.96 1.45 -17.33
N GLN A 60 -19.40 2.25 -18.31
CA GLN A 60 -19.66 3.67 -18.10
C GLN A 60 -20.79 3.87 -17.07
N LEU A 61 -21.89 3.14 -17.23
CA LEU A 61 -23.00 3.15 -16.28
C LEU A 61 -22.54 2.72 -14.88
N SER A 62 -21.68 1.71 -14.78
CA SER A 62 -21.19 1.24 -13.47
C SER A 62 -20.31 2.29 -12.76
N VAL A 63 -19.49 3.00 -13.51
CA VAL A 63 -18.66 4.12 -13.05
C VAL A 63 -19.54 5.29 -12.60
N ASP A 64 -20.60 5.61 -13.36
CA ASP A 64 -21.52 6.69 -13.02
C ASP A 64 -22.36 6.38 -11.77
N LEU A 65 -22.82 5.12 -11.62
CA LEU A 65 -23.48 4.65 -10.41
C LEU A 65 -22.56 4.76 -9.20
N LEU A 66 -21.32 4.25 -9.31
CA LEU A 66 -20.32 4.29 -8.24
C LEU A 66 -20.01 5.73 -7.81
N SER A 67 -19.80 6.61 -8.79
CA SER A 67 -19.60 8.04 -8.60
C SER A 67 -20.77 8.68 -7.83
N GLU A 68 -22.03 8.47 -8.26
CA GLU A 68 -23.19 9.09 -7.60
C GLU A 68 -23.45 8.54 -6.20
N VAL A 69 -23.25 7.23 -6.00
CA VAL A 69 -23.39 6.58 -4.70
C VAL A 69 -22.36 7.14 -3.71
N SER A 70 -21.08 7.23 -4.10
CA SER A 70 -20.03 7.83 -3.27
C SER A 70 -20.26 9.31 -2.99
N LYS A 71 -20.69 10.09 -3.99
CA LYS A 71 -20.95 11.54 -3.86
C LYS A 71 -22.00 11.86 -2.81
N ARG A 72 -23.01 11.00 -2.69
CA ARG A 72 -24.18 11.18 -1.81
C ARG A 72 -24.02 10.47 -0.47
N ASP A 73 -22.88 9.81 -0.23
CA ASP A 73 -22.65 8.92 0.90
C ASP A 73 -23.79 7.91 1.10
N ALA A 74 -24.26 7.32 -0.02
CA ALA A 74 -25.44 6.47 -0.02
C ALA A 74 -25.10 5.02 0.38
N GLN A 75 -24.63 4.84 1.62
CA GLN A 75 -24.03 3.60 2.15
C GLN A 75 -24.82 2.32 1.82
N ARG A 76 -26.15 2.35 1.90
CA ARG A 76 -27.03 1.22 1.56
C ARG A 76 -26.85 0.66 0.13
N PHE A 77 -26.22 1.41 -0.77
CA PHE A 77 -25.96 1.04 -2.16
C PHE A 77 -24.48 0.81 -2.47
N TYR A 78 -23.57 0.89 -1.49
CA TYR A 78 -22.12 0.67 -1.71
C TYR A 78 -21.86 -0.70 -2.29
N GLN A 79 -22.50 -1.72 -1.73
CA GLN A 79 -22.37 -3.07 -2.24
C GLN A 79 -22.85 -3.19 -3.70
N LEU A 80 -24.05 -2.68 -4.01
CA LEU A 80 -24.60 -2.77 -5.37
C LEU A 80 -23.66 -2.09 -6.38
N ALA A 81 -23.17 -0.90 -6.05
CA ALA A 81 -22.31 -0.13 -6.93
C ALA A 81 -20.96 -0.81 -7.18
N THR A 82 -20.34 -1.34 -6.13
CA THR A 82 -19.05 -2.04 -6.23
C THR A 82 -19.17 -3.39 -6.92
N ASP A 83 -20.20 -4.19 -6.60
CA ASP A 83 -20.45 -5.46 -7.30
C ASP A 83 -20.69 -5.21 -8.80
N PHE A 84 -21.50 -4.21 -9.14
CA PHE A 84 -21.80 -3.87 -10.54
C PHE A 84 -20.56 -3.34 -11.28
N TYR A 85 -19.74 -2.51 -10.63
CA TYR A 85 -18.47 -2.04 -11.17
C TYR A 85 -17.52 -3.19 -11.50
N TYR A 86 -17.30 -4.13 -10.57
CA TYR A 86 -16.45 -5.29 -10.82
C TYR A 86 -17.00 -6.21 -11.90
N TRP A 87 -18.31 -6.43 -11.90
CA TRP A 87 -18.96 -7.21 -12.93
C TRP A 87 -18.80 -6.57 -14.31
N SER A 88 -19.05 -5.27 -14.45
CA SER A 88 -18.88 -4.56 -15.70
C SER A 88 -17.42 -4.57 -16.17
N LEU A 89 -16.44 -4.32 -15.29
CA LEU A 89 -15.00 -4.40 -15.66
C LEU A 89 -14.58 -5.78 -16.19
N ARG A 90 -15.05 -6.86 -15.55
CA ARG A 90 -14.68 -8.23 -15.96
C ARG A 90 -15.29 -8.60 -17.31
N ASN A 91 -16.49 -8.10 -17.60
CA ASN A 91 -17.25 -8.42 -18.81
C ASN A 91 -17.09 -7.38 -19.93
N ALA A 92 -16.47 -6.23 -19.65
CA ALA A 92 -16.32 -5.13 -20.59
C ALA A 92 -15.76 -5.60 -21.94
N ASP A 93 -16.30 -5.02 -23.01
CA ASP A 93 -15.74 -5.15 -24.34
C ASP A 93 -14.72 -4.03 -24.55
N PHE A 94 -13.44 -4.44 -24.59
CA PHE A 94 -12.32 -3.52 -24.61
C PHE A 94 -12.42 -2.54 -25.78
N SER A 95 -12.80 -3.01 -26.97
CA SER A 95 -12.80 -2.18 -28.18
C SER A 95 -13.91 -1.12 -28.14
N SER A 96 -15.08 -1.43 -27.60
CA SER A 96 -16.18 -0.46 -27.48
C SER A 96 -16.06 0.45 -26.26
N GLU A 97 -15.40 0.00 -25.18
CA GLU A 97 -15.35 0.72 -23.89
C GLU A 97 -13.95 1.30 -23.59
N LYS A 98 -13.06 1.34 -24.58
CA LYS A 98 -11.66 1.77 -24.45
C LYS A 98 -11.49 3.13 -23.76
N GLU A 99 -12.35 4.09 -24.08
CA GLU A 99 -12.29 5.44 -23.50
C GLU A 99 -12.61 5.45 -22.00
N THR A 100 -13.63 4.68 -21.59
CA THR A 100 -13.99 4.51 -20.17
C THR A 100 -12.89 3.76 -19.43
N ILE A 101 -12.29 2.72 -20.03
CA ILE A 101 -11.16 1.98 -19.45
C ILE A 101 -9.94 2.90 -19.26
N LEU A 102 -9.62 3.72 -20.27
CA LEU A 102 -8.53 4.69 -20.17
C LEU A 102 -8.79 5.73 -19.08
N SER A 103 -10.04 6.19 -18.96
CA SER A 103 -10.45 7.13 -17.92
C SER A 103 -10.32 6.54 -16.52
N GLU A 104 -10.72 5.27 -16.34
CA GLU A 104 -10.53 4.55 -15.08
C GLU A 104 -9.04 4.35 -14.76
N PHE A 105 -8.23 3.98 -15.75
CA PHE A 105 -6.79 3.90 -15.58
C PHE A 105 -6.18 5.23 -15.14
N GLU A 106 -6.52 6.35 -15.79
CA GLU A 106 -5.99 7.66 -15.42
C GLU A 106 -6.40 8.06 -14.00
N ARG A 107 -7.58 7.63 -13.50
CA ARG A 107 -7.97 7.82 -12.08
C ARG A 107 -7.17 6.96 -11.11
N ILE A 108 -6.79 5.74 -11.51
CA ILE A 108 -5.99 4.83 -10.66
C ILE A 108 -4.51 5.19 -10.69
N LYS A 109 -4.01 5.68 -11.82
CA LYS A 109 -2.60 5.92 -12.11
C LYS A 109 -1.83 6.67 -11.02
N PRO A 110 -2.33 7.75 -10.37
CA PRO A 110 -1.62 8.41 -9.28
C PRO A 110 -1.39 7.54 -8.04
N LEU A 111 -2.11 6.42 -7.91
CA LEU A 111 -1.98 5.46 -6.82
C LEU A 111 -0.99 4.33 -7.14
N LEU A 112 -0.51 4.23 -8.39
CA LEU A 112 0.36 3.17 -8.87
C LEU A 112 1.83 3.60 -8.87
N PRO A 113 2.78 2.68 -8.58
CA PRO A 113 4.19 2.87 -8.90
C PRO A 113 4.41 3.11 -10.40
N ASP A 114 5.39 3.96 -10.77
CA ASP A 114 5.69 4.33 -12.15
C ASP A 114 5.90 3.12 -13.09
N SER A 115 6.48 2.04 -12.58
CA SER A 115 6.68 0.79 -13.34
C SER A 115 5.36 0.12 -13.73
N LEU A 116 4.37 0.12 -12.84
CA LEU A 116 3.03 -0.40 -13.13
C LEU A 116 2.24 0.55 -14.03
N GLN A 117 2.37 1.87 -13.86
CA GLN A 117 1.72 2.85 -14.74
C GLN A 117 2.12 2.62 -16.20
N LYS A 118 3.43 2.47 -16.47
CA LYS A 118 3.93 2.20 -17.82
C LYS A 118 3.40 0.88 -18.38
N ARG A 119 3.52 -0.21 -17.61
CA ARG A 119 3.06 -1.54 -18.03
C ARG A 119 1.55 -1.56 -18.31
N TRP A 120 0.74 -0.97 -17.45
CA TRP A 120 -0.72 -0.95 -17.63
C TRP A 120 -1.15 -0.11 -18.82
N LYS A 121 -0.49 1.04 -19.04
CA LYS A 121 -0.71 1.86 -20.22
C LYS A 121 -0.44 1.07 -21.50
N GLU A 122 0.67 0.34 -21.56
CA GLU A 122 1.01 -0.53 -22.70
C GLU A 122 -0.05 -1.63 -22.92
N LEU A 123 -0.55 -2.26 -21.86
CA LEU A 123 -1.64 -3.25 -21.96
C LEU A 123 -2.94 -2.62 -22.51
N ILE A 124 -3.28 -1.41 -22.07
CA ILE A 124 -4.49 -0.70 -22.53
C ILE A 124 -4.37 -0.27 -24.00
N GLU A 125 -3.21 0.23 -24.39
CA GLU A 125 -2.94 0.63 -25.79
C GLU A 125 -3.06 -0.57 -26.74
N ASN A 126 -2.61 -1.74 -26.30
CA ASN A 126 -2.67 -3.01 -27.02
C ASN A 126 -4.02 -3.76 -26.89
N GLU A 127 -5.01 -3.19 -26.20
CA GLU A 127 -6.32 -3.82 -25.95
C GLU A 127 -6.23 -5.19 -25.27
N ASP A 128 -5.22 -5.36 -24.41
CA ASP A 128 -5.02 -6.57 -23.65
C ASP A 128 -5.98 -6.61 -22.44
N ARG A 129 -6.84 -7.63 -22.38
CA ARG A 129 -7.79 -7.85 -21.28
C ARG A 129 -7.11 -7.97 -19.91
N GLN A 130 -5.80 -8.26 -19.88
CA GLN A 130 -5.03 -8.24 -18.64
C GLN A 130 -5.08 -6.87 -17.93
N ALA A 131 -5.23 -5.76 -18.66
CA ALA A 131 -5.40 -4.45 -18.03
C ALA A 131 -6.65 -4.36 -17.14
N LEU A 132 -7.77 -4.95 -17.58
CA LEU A 132 -9.02 -4.99 -16.80
C LEU A 132 -8.85 -5.86 -15.54
N GLN A 133 -8.20 -7.01 -15.67
CA GLN A 133 -7.88 -7.89 -14.54
C GLN A 133 -6.99 -7.18 -13.52
N ASN A 134 -6.00 -6.42 -14.00
CA ASN A 134 -5.12 -5.63 -13.16
C ASN A 134 -5.87 -4.54 -12.39
N ILE A 135 -6.83 -3.83 -13.03
CA ILE A 135 -7.67 -2.81 -12.37
C ILE A 135 -8.52 -3.46 -11.27
N VAL A 136 -9.19 -4.57 -11.57
CA VAL A 136 -9.99 -5.32 -10.59
C VAL A 136 -9.12 -5.78 -9.42
N GLY A 137 -8.01 -6.45 -9.73
CA GLY A 137 -7.07 -6.95 -8.73
C GLY A 137 -6.51 -5.82 -7.86
N PHE A 138 -6.22 -4.64 -8.42
CA PHE A 138 -5.78 -3.50 -7.64
C PHE A 138 -6.80 -3.08 -6.58
N TRP A 139 -8.08 -2.97 -6.93
CA TRP A 139 -9.08 -2.58 -5.93
C TRP A 139 -9.33 -3.68 -4.90
N GLU A 140 -9.42 -4.95 -5.31
CA GLU A 140 -9.50 -6.09 -4.38
C GLU A 140 -8.29 -6.14 -3.42
N ILE A 141 -7.11 -5.75 -3.93
CA ILE A 141 -5.87 -5.79 -3.16
C ILE A 141 -5.65 -4.54 -2.31
N ASN A 142 -6.42 -3.48 -2.54
CA ASN A 142 -6.42 -2.33 -1.67
C ASN A 142 -7.68 -2.25 -0.81
N ASP A 143 -8.53 -3.27 -0.86
CA ASP A 143 -9.69 -3.40 0.00
C ASP A 143 -9.25 -3.54 1.48
N PRO A 144 -9.64 -2.62 2.37
CA PRO A 144 -9.30 -2.68 3.78
C PRO A 144 -10.07 -3.78 4.51
N TYR A 145 -11.29 -4.10 4.05
CA TYR A 145 -12.21 -5.03 4.70
C TYR A 145 -12.65 -6.09 3.71
N VAL A 146 -11.89 -7.16 3.62
CA VAL A 146 -12.12 -8.23 2.66
C VAL A 146 -13.35 -9.08 3.03
N SER A 147 -13.82 -9.02 4.28
CA SER A 147 -15.08 -9.67 4.70
C SER A 147 -16.34 -8.87 4.39
N THR A 148 -16.24 -7.57 4.12
CA THR A 148 -17.37 -6.79 3.63
C THR A 148 -17.55 -7.04 2.13
N LYS A 149 -18.67 -6.57 1.58
CA LYS A 149 -19.04 -6.89 0.19
C LYS A 149 -18.88 -5.68 -0.70
N GLU A 150 -19.04 -4.51 -0.13
CA GLU A 150 -18.51 -3.27 -0.64
C GLU A 150 -16.99 -3.25 -0.52
N ASN A 151 -16.33 -2.65 -1.50
CA ASN A 151 -14.90 -2.33 -1.41
C ASN A 151 -14.76 -0.89 -0.88
N GLU A 152 -14.44 -0.72 0.40
CA GLU A 152 -14.46 0.61 1.02
C GLU A 152 -13.39 1.51 0.42
N ARG A 153 -12.24 0.96 0.01
CA ARG A 153 -11.18 1.76 -0.63
C ARG A 153 -11.63 2.37 -1.95
N LEU A 154 -12.35 1.61 -2.78
CA LEU A 154 -12.90 2.07 -4.04
C LEU A 154 -13.95 3.17 -3.80
N ILE A 155 -14.86 2.96 -2.85
CA ILE A 155 -15.85 3.97 -2.47
C ILE A 155 -15.17 5.24 -1.96
N GLU A 156 -14.21 5.10 -1.05
CA GLU A 156 -13.42 6.18 -0.47
C GLU A 156 -12.65 6.94 -1.56
N HIS A 157 -12.05 6.24 -2.54
CA HIS A 157 -11.38 6.86 -3.67
C HIS A 157 -12.33 7.82 -4.41
N TRP A 158 -13.54 7.36 -4.72
CA TRP A 158 -14.55 8.19 -5.38
C TRP A 158 -15.04 9.34 -4.51
N GLN A 159 -15.23 9.12 -3.21
CA GLN A 159 -15.55 10.19 -2.25
C GLN A 159 -14.46 11.27 -2.25
N ARG A 160 -13.18 10.86 -2.22
CA ARG A 160 -12.03 11.78 -2.28
C ARG A 160 -11.96 12.53 -3.60
N ILE A 161 -12.29 11.90 -4.73
CA ILE A 161 -12.38 12.58 -6.03
C ILE A 161 -13.44 13.68 -5.98
N HIS A 162 -14.63 13.39 -5.43
CA HIS A 162 -15.69 14.39 -5.30
C HIS A 162 -15.31 15.52 -4.36
N TYR A 163 -14.69 15.21 -3.22
CA TYR A 163 -14.16 16.24 -2.32
C TYR A 163 -13.13 17.10 -3.04
N ALA A 164 -12.17 16.49 -3.75
CA ALA A 164 -11.12 17.20 -4.46
C ALA A 164 -11.71 18.13 -5.54
N ARG A 165 -12.69 17.65 -6.32
CA ARG A 165 -13.42 18.45 -7.31
C ARG A 165 -14.17 19.65 -6.74
N ASN A 166 -14.55 19.59 -5.47
CA ASN A 166 -15.25 20.68 -4.79
C ASN A 166 -14.30 21.67 -4.10
N ASN A 167 -13.06 21.27 -3.80
CA ASN A 167 -12.15 22.05 -2.96
C ASN A 167 -10.85 22.50 -3.65
N PHE A 168 -10.42 21.83 -4.72
CA PHE A 168 -9.11 22.03 -5.36
C PHE A 168 -9.24 22.33 -6.86
N THR A 169 -9.89 23.46 -7.16
CA THR A 169 -10.31 23.81 -8.52
C THR A 169 -9.56 25.00 -9.12
N ILE A 170 -8.38 25.36 -8.58
CA ILE A 170 -7.64 26.53 -9.10
C ILE A 170 -7.24 26.27 -10.54
N THR A 171 -6.63 25.11 -10.78
CA THR A 171 -6.40 24.55 -12.11
C THR A 171 -7.30 23.32 -12.27
N LYS A 172 -7.82 23.05 -13.47
CA LYS A 172 -8.62 21.85 -13.73
C LYS A 172 -7.86 20.93 -14.66
N GLU A 173 -6.97 20.13 -14.10
CA GLU A 173 -6.16 19.19 -14.87
C GLU A 173 -6.64 17.75 -14.67
N PRO A 174 -6.41 16.87 -15.66
CA PRO A 174 -6.55 15.42 -15.47
C PRO A 174 -5.68 14.93 -14.30
N PRO A 175 -6.05 13.80 -13.66
CA PRO A 175 -7.15 12.91 -14.03
C PRO A 175 -8.50 13.28 -13.40
N TYR A 176 -8.54 14.16 -12.40
CA TYR A 176 -9.74 14.42 -11.62
C TYR A 176 -10.47 15.71 -11.99
N GLY A 177 -9.88 16.56 -12.83
CA GLY A 177 -10.38 17.91 -13.10
C GLY A 177 -10.09 18.86 -11.93
N THR A 178 -8.93 18.68 -11.28
CA THR A 178 -8.47 19.40 -10.09
C THR A 178 -7.04 19.89 -10.28
N ASP A 179 -6.55 20.74 -9.38
CA ASP A 179 -5.12 21.02 -9.30
C ASP A 179 -4.38 19.88 -8.59
N GLU A 180 -3.04 19.97 -8.48
CA GLU A 180 -2.21 18.92 -7.89
C GLU A 180 -2.59 18.61 -6.43
N ARG A 181 -3.21 19.53 -5.67
CA ARG A 181 -3.72 19.22 -4.32
C ARG A 181 -4.76 18.11 -4.38
N GLY A 182 -5.65 18.14 -5.38
CA GLY A 182 -6.65 17.10 -5.56
C GLY A 182 -6.04 15.72 -5.84
N VAL A 183 -4.93 15.68 -6.59
CA VAL A 183 -4.21 14.44 -6.83
C VAL A 183 -3.65 13.86 -5.53
N TYR A 184 -2.97 14.69 -4.73
CA TYR A 184 -2.41 14.27 -3.45
C TYR A 184 -3.48 13.96 -2.39
N TYR A 185 -4.61 14.67 -2.38
CA TYR A 185 -5.72 14.37 -1.48
C TYR A 185 -6.36 13.01 -1.79
N VAL A 186 -6.58 12.70 -3.08
CA VAL A 186 -7.09 11.38 -3.47
C VAL A 186 -6.10 10.27 -3.07
N ARG A 187 -4.80 10.54 -3.22
CA ARG A 187 -3.72 9.62 -2.88
C ARG A 187 -3.57 9.38 -1.37
N LEU A 188 -3.38 10.45 -0.59
CA LEU A 188 -2.95 10.40 0.81
C LEU A 188 -4.09 10.69 1.80
N GLY A 189 -5.21 11.22 1.34
CA GLY A 189 -6.33 11.62 2.18
C GLY A 189 -6.14 13.00 2.78
N MET A 190 -6.98 13.31 3.78
CA MET A 190 -6.91 14.56 4.52
C MET A 190 -5.59 14.66 5.29
N PRO A 191 -4.88 15.81 5.21
CA PRO A 191 -3.68 16.02 6.02
C PRO A 191 -4.02 16.24 7.50
N ASP A 192 -3.08 15.93 8.39
CA ASP A 192 -3.25 16.14 9.84
C ASP A 192 -3.27 17.63 10.18
N SER A 193 -2.49 18.42 9.44
CA SER A 193 -2.44 19.87 9.53
C SER A 193 -2.41 20.48 8.13
N ARG A 194 -3.17 21.57 7.97
CA ARG A 194 -3.27 22.36 6.74
C ARG A 194 -3.08 23.83 7.05
N THR A 195 -2.00 24.42 6.52
CA THR A 195 -1.69 25.83 6.73
C THR A 195 -1.74 26.60 5.42
N LEU A 196 -2.67 27.56 5.30
CA LEU A 196 -2.77 28.50 4.18
C LEU A 196 -2.06 29.81 4.54
N LYS A 197 -1.21 30.32 3.64
CA LYS A 197 -0.54 31.61 3.84
C LYS A 197 -0.32 32.32 2.51
N THR A 198 -0.43 33.65 2.51
CA THR A 198 0.07 34.47 1.41
C THR A 198 1.49 34.92 1.74
N LEU A 199 2.48 34.49 0.94
CA LEU A 199 3.83 35.01 1.01
C LEU A 199 3.87 36.39 0.37
N ARG A 200 4.51 37.35 1.06
CA ARG A 200 4.72 38.70 0.53
C ARG A 200 6.19 39.07 0.66
N LEU A 201 6.88 39.21 -0.47
CA LEU A 201 8.24 39.74 -0.49
C LEU A 201 8.18 41.21 -0.86
N ASN A 202 7.96 42.06 0.15
CA ASN A 202 7.79 43.51 -0.05
C ASN A 202 9.11 44.28 0.00
N LEU A 203 10.08 43.82 0.78
CA LEU A 203 11.36 44.49 0.99
C LEU A 203 12.33 43.45 1.56
N VAL A 204 13.54 43.34 1.03
CA VAL A 204 14.60 42.70 1.79
C VAL A 204 15.51 43.77 2.37
N ILE A 205 15.39 43.92 3.69
CA ILE A 205 16.28 44.74 4.50
C ILE A 205 17.57 43.92 4.65
N GLY A 206 18.69 44.44 4.17
CA GLY A 206 20.00 43.85 4.40
C GLY A 206 20.31 43.77 5.89
N PRO A 207 21.28 42.94 6.30
CA PRO A 207 21.64 42.74 7.71
C PRO A 207 22.05 44.04 8.46
N GLU A 208 22.33 45.13 7.75
CA GLU A 208 22.70 46.44 8.31
C GLU A 208 21.57 47.49 8.26
N GLY A 209 20.33 47.09 7.96
CA GLY A 209 19.22 48.04 7.84
C GLY A 209 19.16 48.76 6.48
N GLU A 210 20.06 48.44 5.55
CA GLU A 210 20.01 48.93 4.17
C GLU A 210 18.78 48.33 3.46
N THR A 211 17.87 49.20 3.02
CA THR A 211 16.76 48.80 2.15
C THR A 211 17.31 48.62 0.74
N PHE A 212 17.40 47.38 0.28
CA PHE A 212 17.57 47.14 -1.16
C PHE A 212 16.22 47.43 -1.81
N ASP A 213 16.08 48.64 -2.35
CA ASP A 213 15.00 48.98 -3.26
C ASP A 213 15.30 48.23 -4.56
N PHE A 214 14.89 46.97 -4.58
CA PHE A 214 14.71 46.30 -5.83
C PHE A 214 13.55 47.04 -6.49
N GLU A 215 13.81 47.79 -7.58
CA GLU A 215 12.77 48.19 -8.54
C GLU A 215 12.15 46.96 -9.25
N LEU A 216 11.93 45.88 -8.49
CA LEU A 216 11.05 44.79 -8.84
C LEU A 216 9.66 45.37 -8.73
N GLY A 217 9.17 45.95 -9.83
CA GLY A 217 7.84 46.53 -9.95
C GLY A 217 6.67 45.58 -9.64
N ASN A 218 6.92 44.38 -9.12
CA ASN A 218 5.93 43.43 -8.62
C ASN A 218 6.40 42.85 -7.28
N VAL A 219 5.65 43.16 -6.21
CA VAL A 219 5.66 42.38 -4.96
C VAL A 219 5.43 40.91 -5.33
N ILE A 220 6.34 40.00 -4.96
CA ILE A 220 6.00 38.56 -5.03
C ILE A 220 4.90 38.34 -4.02
N GLN A 221 3.69 38.09 -4.50
CA GLN A 221 2.56 37.67 -3.70
C GLN A 221 2.16 36.28 -4.19
N SER A 222 2.57 35.24 -3.47
CA SER A 222 2.18 33.87 -3.79
C SER A 222 1.33 33.33 -2.65
N ASP A 223 0.12 32.88 -2.96
CA ASP A 223 -0.62 32.03 -2.04
C ASP A 223 0.04 30.66 -1.99
N ILE A 224 0.23 30.15 -0.77
CA ILE A 224 0.85 28.86 -0.49
C ILE A 224 -0.02 28.07 0.47
N GLU A 225 0.12 26.75 0.39
CA GLU A 225 -0.54 25.82 1.27
C GLU A 225 0.43 24.71 1.67
N ILE A 226 0.53 24.43 2.98
CA ILE A 226 1.39 23.39 3.53
C ILE A 226 0.51 22.31 4.14
N TRP A 227 0.73 21.06 3.74
CA TRP A 227 0.07 19.88 4.26
C TRP A 227 1.07 19.02 5.03
N GLU A 228 0.72 18.59 6.23
CA GLU A 228 1.55 17.73 7.07
C GLU A 228 0.86 16.38 7.28
N TYR A 229 1.66 15.31 7.30
CA TYR A 229 1.22 13.95 7.56
C TYR A 229 2.16 13.31 8.58
N SER A 230 1.85 13.47 9.86
CA SER A 230 2.63 13.01 11.01
C SER A 230 2.95 11.51 10.96
N GLU A 231 2.02 10.69 10.45
CA GLU A 231 2.23 9.25 10.26
C GLU A 231 3.32 8.90 9.23
N LEU A 232 3.66 9.83 8.33
CA LEU A 232 4.73 9.67 7.34
C LEU A 232 6.08 10.19 7.85
N GLY A 233 6.13 10.66 9.10
CA GLY A 233 7.30 11.18 9.78
C GLY A 233 7.18 12.66 10.09
N ASP A 234 7.83 13.09 11.18
CA ASP A 234 7.77 14.46 11.71
C ASP A 234 8.25 15.54 10.73
N ASP A 235 9.03 15.16 9.71
CA ASP A 235 9.56 16.07 8.68
C ASP A 235 8.82 15.94 7.32
N PHE A 236 7.75 15.15 7.22
CA PHE A 236 6.99 14.98 5.99
C PHE A 236 5.95 16.09 5.80
N PHE A 237 6.13 16.89 4.75
CA PHE A 237 5.16 17.90 4.32
C PHE A 237 5.06 18.00 2.79
N LEU A 238 3.94 18.52 2.31
CA LEU A 238 3.74 18.95 0.92
C LEU A 238 3.56 20.46 0.88
N LEU A 239 4.31 21.13 0.01
CA LEU A 239 4.21 22.56 -0.23
C LEU A 239 3.53 22.81 -1.57
N PHE A 240 2.40 23.48 -1.56
CA PHE A 240 1.69 23.95 -2.75
C PHE A 240 1.81 25.46 -2.87
N GLY A 241 1.84 25.96 -4.10
CA GLY A 241 1.86 27.39 -4.38
C GLY A 241 2.02 27.69 -5.86
N GLU A 242 1.98 28.98 -6.19
CA GLU A 242 2.15 29.47 -7.56
C GLU A 242 3.61 29.36 -7.98
N ARG A 243 3.84 28.64 -9.08
CA ARG A 243 5.18 28.58 -9.68
C ARG A 243 5.61 29.98 -10.11
N ASP A 244 6.84 30.36 -9.81
CA ASP A 244 7.40 31.66 -10.15
C ASP A 244 6.59 32.85 -9.56
N GLY A 245 5.79 32.62 -8.51
CA GLY A 245 5.06 33.65 -7.77
C GLY A 245 3.83 34.24 -8.46
N TRP A 246 3.46 33.73 -9.64
CA TRP A 246 2.25 34.12 -10.40
C TRP A 246 1.86 33.10 -11.49
N GLY A 247 2.56 31.97 -11.56
CA GLY A 247 2.32 30.92 -12.52
C GLY A 247 1.30 29.89 -12.02
N GLU A 248 1.39 28.69 -12.57
CA GLU A 248 0.46 27.61 -12.23
C GLU A 248 0.56 27.22 -10.75
N TYR A 249 -0.60 27.16 -10.09
CA TYR A 249 -0.71 26.70 -8.72
C TYR A 249 -0.59 25.18 -8.66
N GLY A 250 0.36 24.68 -7.87
CA GLY A 250 0.58 23.23 -7.72
C GLY A 250 1.66 22.91 -6.69
N LEU A 251 2.01 21.64 -6.59
CA LEU A 251 3.09 21.13 -5.76
C LEU A 251 4.43 21.74 -6.15
N ARG A 252 5.15 22.21 -5.15
CA ARG A 252 6.48 22.77 -5.26
C ARG A 252 7.51 21.78 -4.72
N LYS A 253 8.51 21.47 -5.53
CA LYS A 253 9.63 20.59 -5.11
C LYS A 253 10.61 21.29 -4.18
N SER A 254 10.48 22.61 -4.04
CA SER A 254 11.29 23.45 -3.19
C SER A 254 10.61 24.82 -3.04
N PRO A 255 10.77 25.52 -1.90
CA PRO A 255 10.37 26.92 -1.78
C PRO A 255 10.94 27.83 -2.87
N MET A 256 12.03 27.43 -3.53
CA MET A 256 12.64 28.20 -4.63
C MET A 256 11.78 28.26 -5.89
N GLU A 257 10.80 27.39 -6.01
CA GLU A 257 9.82 27.44 -7.10
C GLU A 257 8.77 28.53 -6.89
N LEU A 258 8.66 29.11 -5.70
CA LEU A 258 7.78 30.25 -5.41
C LEU A 258 8.41 31.59 -5.80
N ILE A 259 9.72 31.60 -6.08
CA ILE A 259 10.46 32.80 -6.47
C ILE A 259 10.45 32.90 -8.00
N PRO A 260 10.01 34.03 -8.56
CA PRO A 260 10.01 34.26 -9.99
C PRO A 260 11.31 33.94 -10.72
N GLU A 261 11.22 33.29 -11.88
CA GLU A 261 12.40 32.97 -12.70
C GLU A 261 13.21 34.22 -13.06
N ASN A 262 12.60 35.38 -13.24
CA ASN A 262 13.36 36.61 -13.49
C ASN A 262 14.18 37.07 -12.26
N ILE A 263 13.75 36.76 -11.04
CA ILE A 263 14.57 36.98 -9.84
C ILE A 263 15.64 35.88 -9.73
N ARG A 264 15.38 34.69 -10.28
CA ARG A 264 16.37 33.60 -10.39
C ARG A 264 17.40 33.78 -11.52
N VAL A 265 17.04 34.44 -12.63
CA VAL A 265 17.79 34.51 -13.92
C VAL A 265 18.14 35.92 -14.36
N GLN A 266 17.27 36.91 -14.13
CA GLN A 266 17.29 38.22 -14.78
C GLN A 266 17.97 39.30 -13.93
N LEU A 267 19.29 39.37 -14.04
CA LEU A 267 20.00 40.66 -14.12
C LEU A 267 20.91 40.62 -15.36
N GLY A 268 20.31 40.28 -16.50
CA GLY A 268 20.97 39.92 -17.76
C GLY A 268 21.14 41.05 -18.78
N ALA A 269 20.58 42.24 -18.59
CA ALA A 269 20.62 43.28 -19.62
C ALA A 269 20.72 44.70 -19.04
N SER A 270 21.94 45.11 -18.66
CA SER A 270 22.45 46.50 -18.75
C SER A 270 23.83 46.65 -18.07
N GLY A 271 24.86 46.94 -18.88
CA GLY A 271 25.99 47.84 -18.59
C GLY A 271 27.01 47.60 -17.45
N PHE A 272 26.76 46.83 -16.39
CA PHE A 272 27.64 46.83 -15.20
C PHE A 272 28.65 45.67 -15.13
N ARG A 273 29.94 45.99 -14.89
CA ARG A 273 31.07 45.03 -14.82
C ARG A 273 31.07 44.04 -13.63
N ASN A 274 30.16 44.17 -12.65
CA ASN A 274 30.08 43.31 -11.44
C ASN A 274 28.74 42.54 -11.29
N GLN A 275 28.11 42.10 -12.40
CA GLN A 275 26.76 41.54 -12.38
C GLN A 275 26.59 40.15 -11.73
N SER A 276 27.59 39.26 -11.78
CA SER A 276 27.46 37.91 -11.18
C SER A 276 27.33 37.97 -9.66
N THR A 277 27.95 38.99 -9.04
CA THR A 277 27.85 39.37 -7.63
C THR A 277 26.42 39.64 -7.21
N MET A 278 25.80 40.61 -7.87
CA MET A 278 24.48 41.11 -7.53
C MET A 278 23.40 40.07 -7.82
N ARG A 279 23.59 39.24 -8.85
CA ARG A 279 22.70 38.09 -9.19
C ARG A 279 22.63 37.05 -8.08
N LYS A 280 23.78 36.64 -7.52
CA LYS A 280 23.79 35.66 -6.42
C LYS A 280 23.22 36.29 -5.15
N LEU A 281 23.54 37.55 -4.89
CA LEU A 281 23.02 38.27 -3.73
C LEU A 281 21.50 38.37 -3.77
N SER A 282 20.89 38.81 -4.88
CA SER A 282 19.43 38.96 -5.01
C SER A 282 18.69 37.63 -4.83
N LYS A 283 19.21 36.54 -5.40
CA LYS A 283 18.64 35.20 -5.23
C LYS A 283 18.70 34.75 -3.76
N ASN A 284 19.85 34.88 -3.10
CA ASN A 284 20.02 34.46 -1.71
C ASN A 284 19.15 35.29 -0.76
N VAL A 285 19.03 36.58 -1.07
CA VAL A 285 18.18 37.54 -0.38
C VAL A 285 16.70 37.20 -0.52
N ALA A 286 16.22 36.89 -1.73
CA ALA A 286 14.86 36.42 -1.96
C ALA A 286 14.60 35.07 -1.27
N GLN A 287 15.55 34.15 -1.35
CA GLN A 287 15.50 32.85 -0.68
C GLN A 287 15.39 33.02 0.83
N TYR A 288 16.20 33.90 1.42
CA TYR A 288 16.15 34.21 2.84
C TYR A 288 14.78 34.77 3.24
N GLY A 289 14.24 35.71 2.45
CA GLY A 289 12.91 36.28 2.72
C GLY A 289 11.77 35.27 2.61
N VAL A 290 11.87 34.27 1.72
CA VAL A 290 10.92 33.15 1.65
C VAL A 290 11.05 32.28 2.89
N TYR A 291 12.25 31.81 3.24
CA TYR A 291 12.45 30.96 4.41
C TYR A 291 12.12 31.67 5.72
N GLN A 292 12.35 32.98 5.83
CA GLN A 292 11.91 33.78 6.98
C GLN A 292 10.40 33.71 7.18
N GLN A 293 9.63 33.73 6.09
CA GLN A 293 8.18 33.65 6.15
C GLN A 293 7.67 32.22 6.37
N LEU A 294 8.41 31.22 5.89
CA LEU A 294 8.07 29.81 6.06
C LEU A 294 8.51 29.22 7.41
N ALA A 295 9.56 29.76 8.03
CA ALA A 295 10.14 29.25 9.28
C ALA A 295 9.13 29.04 10.42
N PRO A 296 8.15 29.93 10.64
CA PRO A 296 7.15 29.71 11.68
C PRO A 296 6.14 28.60 11.38
N LEU A 297 6.11 28.07 10.15
CA LEU A 297 5.09 27.14 9.69
C LEU A 297 5.51 25.68 9.82
N HIS A 298 6.81 25.39 9.77
CA HIS A 298 7.31 24.02 9.85
C HIS A 298 8.79 23.98 10.30
N THR A 299 9.15 22.96 11.08
CA THR A 299 10.51 22.78 11.63
C THR A 299 11.60 22.75 10.56
N HIS A 300 11.35 22.06 9.44
CA HIS A 300 12.25 22.06 8.28
C HIS A 300 12.62 23.48 7.80
N PHE A 301 11.62 24.36 7.65
CA PHE A 301 11.87 25.74 7.19
C PHE A 301 12.58 26.57 8.25
N SER A 302 12.29 26.32 9.54
CA SER A 302 13.00 26.95 10.66
C SER A 302 14.49 26.60 10.64
N ASN A 303 14.81 25.31 10.50
CA ASN A 303 16.20 24.84 10.41
C ASN A 303 16.93 25.45 9.21
N MET A 304 16.27 25.50 8.05
CA MET A 304 16.83 26.13 6.85
C MET A 304 17.05 27.63 7.03
N TYR A 305 16.08 28.34 7.62
CA TYR A 305 16.20 29.76 7.93
C TYR A 305 17.36 30.03 8.90
N SER A 306 17.49 29.27 9.99
CA SER A 306 18.60 29.39 10.94
C SER A 306 19.95 29.12 10.27
N SER A 307 20.06 28.08 9.44
CA SER A 307 21.27 27.78 8.68
C SER A 307 21.66 28.93 7.74
N MET A 308 20.69 29.52 7.04
CA MET A 308 20.91 30.69 6.21
C MET A 308 21.32 31.91 7.03
N GLN A 309 20.69 32.15 8.18
CA GLN A 309 21.02 33.25 9.08
C GLN A 309 22.45 33.14 9.62
N THR A 310 22.86 31.96 10.09
CA THR A 310 24.24 31.70 10.53
C THR A 310 25.24 31.89 9.39
N SER A 311 24.89 31.43 8.19
CA SER A 311 25.72 31.64 7.01
C SER A 311 25.89 33.13 6.74
N LEU A 312 24.79 33.90 6.70
CA LEU A 312 24.82 35.36 6.48
C LEU A 312 25.59 36.12 7.57
N SER A 313 25.44 35.75 8.85
CA SER A 313 26.12 36.43 9.96
C SER A 313 27.61 36.10 10.06
N ALA A 314 28.04 34.90 9.66
CA ALA A 314 29.46 34.57 9.55
C ALA A 314 30.20 35.47 8.53
N TYR A 315 29.47 36.06 7.57
CA TYR A 315 30.04 36.98 6.59
C TYR A 315 30.13 38.44 7.06
N SER A 316 29.30 38.88 8.02
CA SER A 316 29.33 40.27 8.52
C SER A 316 30.53 40.56 9.43
N ILE A 317 31.28 39.54 9.84
CA ILE A 317 32.40 39.66 10.81
C ILE A 317 33.76 39.94 10.10
N GLY A 318 33.79 40.11 8.76
CA GLY A 318 35.06 40.27 8.01
C GLY A 318 35.07 41.17 6.75
N TYR A 319 34.97 42.50 6.95
CA TYR A 319 35.48 43.62 6.10
C TYR A 319 34.89 43.97 4.72
N SER A 320 34.47 45.26 4.61
CA SER A 320 34.66 46.30 3.56
C SER A 320 34.76 45.99 2.06
N GLY A 321 34.33 44.82 1.57
CA GLY A 321 34.39 44.50 0.15
C GLY A 321 33.24 43.62 -0.29
N THR A 322 32.29 44.20 -1.02
CA THR A 322 31.13 43.57 -1.68
C THR A 322 31.44 42.32 -2.53
N ASN A 323 32.73 42.03 -2.78
CA ASN A 323 33.20 40.87 -3.55
C ASN A 323 33.13 39.50 -2.83
N LYS A 324 32.93 39.43 -1.50
CA LYS A 324 32.89 38.12 -0.78
C LYS A 324 31.50 37.51 -0.61
N PHE A 325 30.42 38.29 -0.76
CA PHE A 325 29.03 37.79 -0.76
C PHE A 325 28.73 36.80 -1.92
N ILE A 326 29.59 36.77 -2.95
CA ILE A 326 29.39 36.07 -4.23
C ILE A 326 29.97 34.65 -4.25
N GLN A 327 30.99 34.40 -3.43
CA GLN A 327 31.80 33.18 -3.49
C GLN A 327 31.39 32.14 -2.44
N ALA A 328 30.46 32.49 -1.55
CA ALA A 328 29.85 31.55 -0.62
C ALA A 328 28.99 30.53 -1.39
N PRO A 329 29.32 29.24 -1.33
CA PRO A 329 28.52 28.22 -1.98
C PRO A 329 27.31 27.92 -1.09
N PHE A 330 26.15 28.50 -1.41
CA PHE A 330 24.85 27.87 -1.08
C PHE A 330 24.65 26.57 -1.90
N ILE A 331 25.72 25.78 -2.08
CA ILE A 331 25.73 24.45 -2.72
C ILE A 331 25.09 23.41 -1.79
N ALA A 332 24.59 23.81 -0.61
CA ALA A 332 23.84 22.92 0.27
C ALA A 332 22.41 22.61 -0.20
N ASP A 333 21.89 23.24 -1.27
CA ASP A 333 20.48 23.06 -1.67
C ASP A 333 20.14 22.01 -2.76
N PRO A 334 20.97 20.99 -3.05
CA PRO A 334 20.45 19.69 -3.47
C PRO A 334 19.65 19.04 -2.35
N LEU A 335 19.99 19.30 -1.08
CA LEU A 335 19.43 18.54 0.05
C LEU A 335 17.95 18.80 0.28
N SER A 336 17.41 20.01 0.10
CA SER A 336 15.95 20.21 0.25
C SER A 336 15.15 19.51 -0.85
N ARG A 337 15.59 19.61 -2.11
CA ARG A 337 14.99 18.90 -3.25
C ARG A 337 15.13 17.39 -3.12
N VAL A 338 16.29 16.91 -2.70
CA VAL A 338 16.54 15.49 -2.43
C VAL A 338 15.70 15.02 -1.26
N GLN A 339 15.57 15.79 -0.18
CA GLN A 339 14.76 15.43 0.99
C GLN A 339 13.26 15.46 0.65
N ILE A 340 12.75 16.46 -0.05
CA ILE A 340 11.36 16.49 -0.52
C ILE A 340 11.08 15.33 -1.49
N ASN A 341 12.00 15.05 -2.44
CA ASN A 341 11.84 13.91 -3.33
C ASN A 341 11.92 12.57 -2.57
N ASN A 342 12.85 12.43 -1.62
CA ASN A 342 12.97 11.23 -0.80
C ASN A 342 11.72 11.05 0.08
N ASN A 343 11.19 12.13 0.65
CA ASN A 343 9.92 12.14 1.39
C ASN A 343 8.79 11.68 0.47
N LEU A 344 8.66 12.26 -0.72
CA LEU A 344 7.66 11.85 -1.73
C LEU A 344 7.82 10.40 -2.19
N MET A 345 9.05 9.90 -2.27
CA MET A 345 9.38 8.51 -2.59
C MET A 345 9.08 7.56 -1.42
N ALA A 346 9.22 8.04 -0.18
CA ALA A 346 8.90 7.29 1.03
C ALA A 346 7.39 7.25 1.31
N ALA A 347 6.64 8.25 0.83
CA ALA A 347 5.19 8.29 0.98
C ALA A 347 4.52 7.08 0.27
N PRO A 348 3.54 6.42 0.91
CA PRO A 348 2.87 5.28 0.31
C PRO A 348 2.18 5.66 -1.01
N GLY A 349 2.03 4.66 -1.89
CA GLY A 349 1.30 4.81 -3.14
C GLY A 349 -0.15 5.26 -2.90
N SER A 350 -0.77 4.82 -1.80
CA SER A 350 -2.04 5.39 -1.32
C SER A 350 -2.27 5.11 0.16
N LYS A 351 -3.05 5.96 0.83
CA LYS A 351 -3.55 5.77 2.22
C LYS A 351 -5.06 5.56 2.19
N THR A 352 -5.58 4.65 3.01
CA THR A 352 -7.01 4.50 3.28
C THR A 352 -7.35 5.03 4.67
N THR A 353 -8.45 5.76 4.81
CA THR A 353 -9.00 6.18 6.13
C THR A 353 -9.92 5.13 6.73
N ALA A 354 -10.33 4.12 5.96
CA ALA A 354 -11.21 3.07 6.45
C ALA A 354 -10.57 2.32 7.64
N VAL A 355 -9.26 2.05 7.60
CA VAL A 355 -8.52 1.32 8.65
C VAL A 355 -8.30 2.15 9.92
N THR A 356 -8.18 3.48 9.81
CA THR A 356 -7.89 4.34 10.97
C THR A 356 -9.02 4.39 11.99
N GLU A 357 -10.27 4.15 11.56
CA GLU A 357 -11.44 4.22 12.45
C GLU A 357 -11.57 2.99 13.37
N ASN A 358 -11.09 1.82 12.93
CA ASN A 358 -11.25 0.56 13.65
C ASN A 358 -9.94 0.03 14.26
N GLY A 359 -8.85 0.79 14.24
CA GLY A 359 -7.57 0.37 14.82
C GLY A 359 -6.86 -0.74 14.03
N ILE A 360 -5.56 -0.93 14.29
CA ILE A 360 -4.70 -1.85 13.53
C ILE A 360 -4.51 -3.17 14.30
N LEU A 361 -4.71 -4.30 13.62
CA LEU A 361 -4.54 -5.63 14.20
C LEU A 361 -3.10 -5.99 13.92
N SER A 362 -2.27 -5.89 14.95
CA SER A 362 -0.90 -6.38 14.83
C SER A 362 -0.96 -7.88 14.54
N THR A 363 -0.25 -8.30 13.49
CA THR A 363 -0.17 -9.71 13.12
C THR A 363 1.28 -10.11 13.02
N GLN A 364 1.67 -11.14 13.77
CA GLN A 364 2.93 -11.84 13.58
C GLN A 364 2.77 -12.89 12.49
N GLN A 365 3.82 -13.08 11.71
CA GLN A 365 3.83 -14.08 10.66
C GLN A 365 5.23 -14.67 10.48
N GLU A 366 5.30 -15.95 10.19
CA GLU A 366 6.50 -16.61 9.67
C GLU A 366 6.13 -17.52 8.49
N ILE A 367 7.09 -17.67 7.57
CA ILE A 367 6.95 -18.51 6.37
C ILE A 367 8.01 -19.59 6.46
N TYR A 368 7.59 -20.84 6.37
CA TYR A 368 8.48 -22.00 6.41
C TYR A 368 8.39 -22.80 5.11
N ARG A 369 9.54 -23.15 4.54
CA ARG A 369 9.64 -23.98 3.34
C ARG A 369 9.85 -25.44 3.66
N PHE A 370 9.18 -26.27 2.88
CA PHE A 370 9.29 -27.72 2.86
C PHE A 370 9.28 -28.24 1.42
N LEU A 371 9.52 -29.54 1.25
CA LEU A 371 9.23 -30.27 0.02
C LEU A 371 8.10 -31.27 0.28
N ALA A 372 7.17 -31.37 -0.66
CA ALA A 372 6.20 -32.44 -0.75
C ALA A 372 6.88 -33.77 -1.08
N GLN A 373 6.12 -34.87 -0.99
CA GLN A 373 6.61 -36.21 -1.38
C GLN A 373 7.00 -36.30 -2.87
N ASP A 374 6.40 -35.47 -3.73
CA ASP A 374 6.73 -35.39 -5.16
C ASP A 374 7.92 -34.44 -5.46
N GLY A 375 8.55 -33.89 -4.42
CA GLY A 375 9.67 -32.96 -4.53
C GLY A 375 9.30 -31.53 -4.92
N LYS A 376 8.01 -31.19 -5.03
CA LYS A 376 7.58 -29.79 -5.19
C LYS A 376 7.72 -29.03 -3.88
N GLN A 377 7.93 -27.72 -3.95
CA GLN A 377 7.98 -26.91 -2.74
C GLN A 377 6.60 -26.85 -2.08
N GLN A 378 6.61 -26.85 -0.76
CA GLN A 378 5.45 -26.56 0.07
C GLN A 378 5.82 -25.42 1.00
N ILE A 379 4.86 -24.56 1.25
CA ILE A 379 5.04 -23.42 2.12
C ILE A 379 4.02 -23.51 3.25
N VAL A 380 4.51 -23.45 4.48
CA VAL A 380 3.67 -23.32 5.67
C VAL A 380 3.73 -21.86 6.11
N LEU A 381 2.59 -21.19 6.06
CA LEU A 381 2.44 -19.83 6.58
C LEU A 381 1.86 -19.94 7.98
N ALA A 382 2.61 -19.46 8.98
CA ALA A 382 2.14 -19.35 10.36
C ALA A 382 1.72 -17.91 10.64
N LEU A 383 0.51 -17.73 11.16
CA LEU A 383 -0.12 -16.41 11.36
C LEU A 383 -0.70 -16.31 12.77
N GLN A 384 -0.30 -15.28 13.50
CA GLN A 384 -0.82 -15.01 14.83
C GLN A 384 -1.31 -13.56 14.91
N PRO A 385 -2.62 -13.34 14.97
CA PRO A 385 -3.18 -12.02 15.28
C PRO A 385 -3.03 -11.72 16.77
N ASN A 386 -2.64 -10.50 17.08
CA ASN A 386 -2.41 -10.01 18.43
C ASN A 386 -3.42 -8.89 18.75
N PRO A 387 -4.70 -9.24 19.02
CA PRO A 387 -5.70 -8.24 19.39
C PRO A 387 -5.37 -7.63 20.76
N THR A 388 -5.67 -6.34 20.92
CA THR A 388 -5.52 -5.66 22.22
C THR A 388 -6.64 -6.07 23.18
N ASN A 389 -6.45 -5.85 24.48
CA ASN A 389 -7.51 -6.05 25.48
C ASN A 389 -8.79 -5.26 25.15
N GLU A 390 -8.65 -4.13 24.47
CA GLU A 390 -9.79 -3.32 24.02
C GLU A 390 -10.60 -4.04 22.92
N HIS A 391 -9.92 -4.64 21.95
CA HIS A 391 -10.58 -5.45 20.91
C HIS A 391 -11.34 -6.64 21.51
N MET A 392 -10.88 -7.15 22.64
CA MET A 392 -11.40 -8.37 23.28
C MET A 392 -12.57 -8.16 24.24
N LYS A 393 -13.08 -6.92 24.41
CA LYS A 393 -14.16 -6.61 25.36
C LYS A 393 -15.43 -7.46 25.15
N ASN A 394 -15.74 -7.87 23.91
CA ASN A 394 -16.92 -8.67 23.55
C ASN A 394 -16.56 -10.08 23.05
N LYS A 395 -15.53 -10.72 23.62
CA LYS A 395 -14.96 -11.97 23.10
C LYS A 395 -15.94 -13.06 22.66
N GLU A 396 -17.07 -13.23 23.36
CA GLU A 396 -18.04 -14.28 23.06
C GLU A 396 -18.71 -14.18 21.69
N SER A 397 -18.74 -12.98 21.10
CA SER A 397 -19.33 -12.68 19.79
C SER A 397 -18.31 -12.48 18.68
N LEU A 398 -17.02 -12.55 19.00
CA LEU A 398 -15.95 -12.28 18.05
C LEU A 398 -15.60 -13.51 17.22
N PHE A 399 -15.40 -13.27 15.93
CA PHE A 399 -14.83 -14.21 14.98
C PHE A 399 -13.56 -13.63 14.40
N LEU A 400 -12.51 -14.43 14.33
CA LEU A 400 -11.30 -14.12 13.60
C LEU A 400 -11.46 -14.68 12.19
N SER A 401 -11.43 -13.82 11.19
CA SER A 401 -11.42 -14.18 9.78
C SER A 401 -10.03 -13.93 9.21
N ASN A 402 -9.29 -14.99 8.98
CA ASN A 402 -8.03 -14.92 8.25
C ASN A 402 -8.29 -15.22 6.78
N ARG A 403 -7.70 -14.42 5.90
CA ARG A 403 -7.75 -14.64 4.46
C ARG A 403 -6.36 -14.54 3.84
N ILE A 404 -6.05 -15.49 2.98
CA ILE A 404 -4.82 -15.51 2.19
C ILE A 404 -5.22 -15.54 0.72
N SER A 405 -4.88 -14.48 0.01
CA SER A 405 -5.13 -14.37 -1.43
C SER A 405 -3.80 -14.39 -2.18
N VAL A 406 -3.64 -15.35 -3.08
CA VAL A 406 -2.44 -15.59 -3.86
C VAL A 406 -2.75 -15.26 -5.32
N TYR A 407 -2.00 -14.33 -5.90
CA TYR A 407 -2.17 -13.85 -7.25
C TYR A 407 -0.93 -14.16 -8.09
N ASP A 408 -1.12 -14.59 -9.34
CA ASP A 408 -0.01 -14.83 -10.27
C ASP A 408 0.67 -13.52 -10.71
N LYS A 409 1.71 -13.63 -11.54
CA LYS A 409 2.43 -12.47 -12.13
C LYS A 409 1.55 -11.55 -13.00
N ASN A 410 0.38 -12.05 -13.36
CA ASN A 410 -0.63 -11.38 -14.16
C ASN A 410 -1.80 -10.87 -13.31
N TRP A 411 -1.70 -10.94 -11.97
CA TRP A 411 -2.74 -10.59 -11.02
C TRP A 411 -4.04 -11.40 -11.13
N ASN A 412 -3.98 -12.61 -11.70
CA ASN A 412 -5.09 -13.56 -11.59
C ASN A 412 -5.08 -14.21 -10.22
N LEU A 413 -6.23 -14.28 -9.56
CA LEU A 413 -6.40 -15.00 -8.30
C LEU A 413 -6.18 -16.50 -8.51
N ALA A 414 -5.08 -17.03 -7.98
CA ALA A 414 -4.71 -18.44 -8.11
C ALA A 414 -5.13 -19.29 -6.91
N ALA A 415 -5.12 -18.70 -5.72
CA ALA A 415 -5.68 -19.33 -4.52
C ALA A 415 -6.30 -18.27 -3.61
N ASN A 416 -7.39 -18.65 -2.94
CA ASN A 416 -8.00 -17.86 -1.88
C ASN A 416 -8.39 -18.80 -0.74
N ILE A 417 -7.76 -18.62 0.41
CA ILE A 417 -8.06 -19.40 1.62
C ILE A 417 -8.75 -18.46 2.59
N GLU A 418 -9.90 -18.88 3.08
CA GLU A 418 -10.68 -18.17 4.11
C GLU A 418 -10.92 -19.13 5.27
N ASP A 419 -10.56 -18.69 6.48
CA ASP A 419 -10.63 -19.53 7.69
C ASP A 419 -11.25 -18.74 8.86
N PRO A 420 -12.59 -18.55 8.84
CA PRO A 420 -13.29 -17.89 9.92
C PRO A 420 -13.41 -18.81 11.13
N LYS A 421 -12.91 -18.37 12.28
CA LYS A 421 -12.90 -19.10 13.54
C LYS A 421 -13.51 -18.26 14.66
N LYS A 422 -14.32 -18.88 15.52
CA LYS A 422 -14.79 -18.22 16.74
C LYS A 422 -13.59 -17.98 17.66
N VAL A 423 -13.48 -16.77 18.22
CA VAL A 423 -12.34 -16.40 19.05
C VAL A 423 -12.40 -17.08 20.42
N THR A 424 -11.36 -17.84 20.74
CA THR A 424 -11.12 -18.46 22.06
C THR A 424 -9.78 -17.96 22.63
N ASP A 425 -9.47 -18.20 23.91
CA ASP A 425 -8.14 -17.86 24.47
C ASP A 425 -7.04 -18.62 23.73
N SER A 426 -7.26 -19.90 23.48
CA SER A 426 -6.32 -20.76 22.75
C SER A 426 -6.06 -20.30 21.31
N LEU A 427 -7.07 -19.74 20.62
CA LEU A 427 -6.90 -19.32 19.23
C LEU A 427 -5.94 -18.13 19.09
N LEU A 428 -5.86 -17.28 20.11
CA LEU A 428 -5.00 -16.09 20.09
C LEU A 428 -3.58 -16.39 20.57
N SER A 429 -3.41 -17.44 21.37
CA SER A 429 -2.11 -17.87 21.87
C SER A 429 -1.35 -18.79 20.90
N VAL A 430 -2.02 -19.34 19.89
CA VAL A 430 -1.46 -20.32 18.95
C VAL A 430 -1.57 -19.77 17.53
N PRO A 431 -0.48 -19.72 16.73
CA PRO A 431 -0.58 -19.32 15.34
C PRO A 431 -1.43 -20.32 14.54
N SER A 432 -2.23 -19.81 13.61
CA SER A 432 -2.87 -20.61 12.58
C SER A 432 -1.87 -20.97 11.49
N LEU A 433 -1.80 -22.25 11.12
CA LEU A 433 -0.91 -22.76 10.08
C LEU A 433 -1.68 -23.02 8.79
N TYR A 434 -1.17 -22.49 7.68
CA TYR A 434 -1.76 -22.67 6.35
C TYR A 434 -0.74 -23.31 5.44
N LEU A 435 -1.11 -24.45 4.85
CA LEU A 435 -0.29 -25.12 3.84
C LEU A 435 -0.64 -24.59 2.46
N LEU A 436 0.36 -24.03 1.78
CA LEU A 436 0.30 -23.57 0.41
C LEU A 436 1.20 -24.47 -0.44
N GLU A 437 0.61 -25.14 -1.43
CA GLU A 437 1.39 -25.86 -2.44
C GLU A 437 2.02 -24.84 -3.39
N GLU A 438 3.29 -25.04 -3.78
CA GLU A 438 4.08 -24.10 -4.60
C GLU A 438 3.27 -23.53 -5.77
N PRO A 439 2.89 -22.25 -5.69
CA PRO A 439 2.49 -21.54 -6.88
C PRO A 439 3.81 -21.16 -7.59
N LEU A 440 3.95 -21.58 -8.85
CA LEU A 440 5.11 -21.40 -9.74
C LEU A 440 5.87 -20.07 -9.52
N ASN A 441 7.18 -19.98 -9.74
CA ASN A 441 7.95 -18.72 -9.62
C ASN A 441 7.15 -17.47 -10.11
N GLU A 442 7.03 -16.43 -9.25
CA GLU A 442 6.38 -15.11 -9.49
C GLU A 442 4.91 -14.89 -9.01
N PHE A 443 4.54 -15.23 -7.76
CA PHE A 443 3.23 -14.85 -7.18
C PHE A 443 3.32 -13.66 -6.21
N ASN A 444 2.24 -12.87 -6.11
CA ASN A 444 2.00 -11.93 -5.03
C ASN A 444 0.98 -12.55 -4.06
N ALA A 445 1.37 -12.79 -2.81
CA ALA A 445 0.41 -13.21 -1.78
C ALA A 445 0.14 -12.09 -0.79
N PHE A 446 -1.12 -11.96 -0.42
CA PHE A 446 -1.62 -11.01 0.54
C PHE A 446 -2.34 -11.77 1.64
N TYR A 447 -1.95 -11.48 2.87
CA TYR A 447 -2.65 -11.91 4.05
C TYR A 447 -3.50 -10.76 4.57
N SER A 448 -4.75 -11.03 4.93
CA SER A 448 -5.58 -10.17 5.76
C SER A 448 -6.11 -10.93 6.99
N SER A 449 -6.18 -10.24 8.11
CA SER A 449 -6.77 -10.74 9.35
C SER A 449 -7.79 -9.73 9.85
N GLU A 450 -8.98 -10.21 10.15
CA GLU A 450 -10.11 -9.36 10.54
C GLU A 450 -10.79 -9.93 11.76
N LEU A 451 -11.06 -9.08 12.75
CA LEU A 451 -11.82 -9.44 13.93
C LEU A 451 -13.25 -8.91 13.75
N ILE A 452 -14.23 -9.82 13.75
CA ILE A 452 -15.61 -9.57 13.36
C ILE A 452 -16.52 -9.74 14.58
N ASP A 453 -17.21 -8.67 14.99
CA ASP A 453 -18.25 -8.76 16.04
C ASP A 453 -19.61 -9.13 15.44
N THR A 454 -20.13 -10.29 15.82
CA THR A 454 -21.42 -10.81 15.32
C THR A 454 -22.64 -10.31 16.11
N THR A 455 -22.45 -9.67 17.27
CA THR A 455 -23.59 -9.15 18.06
C THR A 455 -24.30 -7.98 17.39
N TYR A 456 -23.61 -7.27 16.49
CA TYR A 456 -24.12 -6.03 15.93
C TYR A 456 -25.35 -6.20 15.02
N TYR A 457 -25.72 -7.42 14.62
CA TYR A 457 -26.88 -7.63 13.72
C TYR A 457 -27.79 -8.85 13.97
N GLY A 458 -27.87 -9.41 15.17
CA GLY A 458 -28.93 -10.38 15.51
C GLY A 458 -28.98 -11.66 14.65
N VAL A 459 -27.92 -11.98 13.89
CA VAL A 459 -27.82 -13.21 13.10
C VAL A 459 -27.07 -14.25 13.93
N THR A 460 -27.78 -15.30 14.36
CA THR A 460 -27.17 -16.50 14.92
C THR A 460 -26.70 -17.38 13.76
N ILE A 461 -25.39 -17.66 13.65
CA ILE A 461 -24.84 -18.52 12.58
C ILE A 461 -24.42 -19.88 13.16
N PRO A 462 -25.14 -20.97 12.85
CA PRO A 462 -24.62 -22.32 12.97
C PRO A 462 -24.14 -22.84 11.61
N GLY A 463 -22.86 -23.19 11.51
CA GLY A 463 -22.39 -24.30 10.67
C GLY A 463 -22.03 -24.04 9.20
N LYS A 464 -22.41 -22.92 8.58
CA LYS A 464 -21.85 -22.46 7.29
C LYS A 464 -21.89 -20.94 7.25
N VAL A 465 -20.74 -20.29 7.07
CA VAL A 465 -20.65 -18.84 6.81
C VAL A 465 -21.13 -18.59 5.39
N THR A 466 -22.44 -18.71 5.17
CA THR A 466 -23.10 -18.18 3.99
C THR A 466 -23.82 -16.91 4.41
N GLN A 467 -23.25 -15.78 3.97
CA GLN A 467 -23.94 -14.55 3.58
C GLN A 467 -24.37 -13.53 4.66
N LYS A 468 -23.78 -12.32 4.51
CA LYS A 468 -24.45 -11.00 4.43
C LYS A 468 -25.09 -10.43 5.71
N ALA A 469 -24.27 -9.82 6.56
CA ALA A 469 -24.60 -8.56 7.26
C ALA A 469 -23.27 -7.84 7.56
N SER A 470 -23.27 -6.51 7.54
CA SER A 470 -22.08 -5.66 7.73
C SER A 470 -21.47 -5.93 9.11
N ALA A 471 -20.50 -6.85 9.14
CA ALA A 471 -19.64 -7.08 10.27
C ALA A 471 -18.94 -5.76 10.61
N ILE A 472 -18.99 -5.33 11.87
CA ILE A 472 -18.02 -4.31 12.32
C ILE A 472 -16.69 -5.05 12.37
N VAL A 473 -15.86 -4.81 11.36
CA VAL A 473 -14.48 -5.23 11.41
C VAL A 473 -13.81 -4.36 12.45
N SER A 474 -13.57 -4.94 13.62
CA SER A 474 -13.09 -4.20 14.78
C SER A 474 -11.61 -3.88 14.69
N THR A 475 -10.89 -4.41 13.69
CA THR A 475 -9.49 -4.10 13.36
C THR A 475 -8.98 -4.98 12.19
N THR A 476 -8.03 -4.49 11.37
CA THR A 476 -7.41 -5.29 10.29
C THR A 476 -5.88 -5.24 10.27
N GLY A 477 -5.28 -6.32 9.79
CA GLY A 477 -3.84 -6.41 9.51
C GLY A 477 -3.63 -6.98 8.12
N ARG A 478 -2.90 -6.27 7.25
CA ARG A 478 -2.61 -6.68 5.88
C ARG A 478 -1.12 -6.68 5.60
N LYS A 479 -0.59 -7.75 5.00
CA LYS A 479 0.83 -7.84 4.66
C LYS A 479 1.04 -8.54 3.33
N LYS A 480 1.87 -7.93 2.48
CA LYS A 480 2.41 -8.59 1.29
C LYS A 480 3.44 -9.63 1.76
N LEU A 481 3.25 -10.89 1.38
CA LEU A 481 4.18 -11.96 1.70
C LEU A 481 5.35 -11.92 0.71
N THR A 482 6.57 -12.01 1.24
CA THR A 482 7.77 -12.20 0.43
C THR A 482 8.07 -13.69 0.38
N TRP A 483 8.03 -14.27 -0.81
CA TRP A 483 8.33 -15.68 -0.96
C TRP A 483 9.83 -15.93 -0.77
N PRO A 484 10.19 -16.95 0.01
CA PRO A 484 11.58 -17.37 0.10
C PRO A 484 12.03 -18.00 -1.23
N GLU A 485 13.32 -17.90 -1.54
CA GLU A 485 13.88 -18.52 -2.75
C GLU A 485 13.61 -20.03 -2.77
N SER A 486 13.38 -20.56 -3.98
CA SER A 486 13.19 -22.00 -4.16
C SER A 486 14.43 -22.79 -3.78
N PHE A 487 14.25 -24.03 -3.33
CA PHE A 487 15.39 -24.92 -3.10
C PHE A 487 16.21 -25.12 -4.38
N ASN A 488 17.54 -25.04 -4.28
CA ASN A 488 18.41 -25.39 -5.40
C ASN A 488 18.45 -26.90 -5.54
N LYS A 489 17.94 -27.40 -6.67
CA LYS A 489 17.82 -28.85 -6.94
C LYS A 489 19.18 -29.54 -7.09
N GLU A 490 20.25 -28.79 -7.30
CA GLU A 490 21.62 -29.32 -7.41
C GLU A 490 22.27 -29.59 -6.05
N ASP A 491 21.65 -29.15 -4.94
CA ASP A 491 22.19 -29.37 -3.61
C ASP A 491 22.13 -30.85 -3.20
N THR A 492 23.26 -31.35 -2.71
CA THR A 492 23.42 -32.72 -2.20
C THR A 492 22.79 -32.94 -0.84
N LEU A 493 22.41 -31.88 -0.11
CA LEU A 493 21.65 -31.95 1.13
C LEU A 493 20.80 -30.69 1.25
N LEU A 494 19.48 -30.88 1.25
CA LEU A 494 18.51 -29.81 1.43
C LEU A 494 17.94 -29.90 2.85
N ILE A 495 17.83 -28.75 3.51
CA ILE A 495 17.23 -28.64 4.84
C ILE A 495 16.08 -27.66 4.73
N SER A 496 14.90 -28.04 5.22
CA SER A 496 13.74 -27.15 5.36
C SER A 496 14.09 -25.92 6.21
N ASP A 497 13.16 -24.98 6.28
CA ASP A 497 13.27 -24.00 7.36
C ASP A 497 13.08 -24.72 8.72
N ILE A 498 13.79 -24.25 9.74
CA ILE A 498 13.77 -24.82 11.09
C ILE A 498 12.70 -24.09 11.88
N ILE A 499 11.74 -24.84 12.41
CA ILE A 499 10.64 -24.33 13.22
C ILE A 499 10.99 -24.52 14.69
N LEU A 500 10.86 -23.44 15.45
CA LEU A 500 10.96 -23.42 16.90
C LEU A 500 9.57 -23.24 17.49
N GLY A 501 9.24 -24.04 18.50
CA GLY A 501 7.90 -24.01 19.05
C GLY A 501 7.73 -24.81 20.33
N LEU A 502 6.47 -24.99 20.70
CA LEU A 502 6.05 -25.80 21.84
C LEU A 502 5.46 -27.13 21.35
N GLU A 503 5.48 -28.13 22.23
CA GLU A 503 4.85 -29.42 21.96
C GLU A 503 3.34 -29.25 21.68
N GLN A 504 2.83 -30.06 20.76
CA GLN A 504 1.45 -29.99 20.30
C GLN A 504 0.80 -31.37 20.39
N GLU A 505 -0.40 -31.45 20.96
CA GLU A 505 -1.12 -32.72 21.18
C GLU A 505 -1.89 -33.25 19.95
N PHE A 506 -1.61 -32.79 18.73
CA PHE A 506 -2.41 -33.17 17.54
C PHE A 506 -1.67 -34.15 16.62
N ASP A 507 -2.33 -35.27 16.29
CA ASP A 507 -1.71 -36.42 15.60
C ASP A 507 -1.51 -36.26 14.07
N ASP A 508 -2.06 -35.23 13.40
CA ASP A 508 -2.11 -35.17 11.92
C ASP A 508 -1.63 -33.85 11.27
N ALA A 509 -0.93 -32.98 12.01
CA ALA A 509 -0.47 -31.70 11.46
C ALA A 509 0.78 -31.85 10.56
N ARG A 510 0.87 -31.07 9.47
CA ARG A 510 2.08 -31.01 8.60
C ARG A 510 3.34 -30.63 9.39
N VAL A 511 3.16 -29.78 10.40
CA VAL A 511 4.17 -29.36 11.37
C VAL A 511 3.67 -29.86 12.74
N PRO A 512 4.39 -30.79 13.39
CA PRO A 512 3.94 -31.47 14.61
C PRO A 512 4.18 -30.65 15.89
N ILE A 513 4.38 -29.33 15.77
CA ILE A 513 4.64 -28.42 16.89
C ILE A 513 3.87 -27.14 16.68
N THR A 514 3.62 -26.41 17.77
CA THR A 514 3.04 -25.07 17.73
C THR A 514 4.17 -24.04 17.61
N PRO A 515 4.35 -23.36 16.45
CA PRO A 515 5.44 -22.40 16.32
C PRO A 515 5.28 -21.20 17.26
N THR A 516 6.39 -20.69 17.76
CA THR A 516 6.41 -19.49 18.61
C THR A 516 6.96 -18.31 17.80
N LEU A 517 6.08 -17.46 17.27
CA LEU A 517 6.45 -16.45 16.26
C LEU A 517 7.23 -15.25 16.81
N ASP A 518 7.08 -14.94 18.09
CA ASP A 518 7.87 -13.92 18.78
C ASP A 518 9.22 -14.47 19.29
N ARG A 519 9.37 -15.80 19.24
CA ARG A 519 10.54 -16.57 19.70
C ARG A 519 10.86 -16.32 21.17
N THR A 520 9.84 -16.06 21.98
CA THR A 520 9.95 -15.93 23.43
C THR A 520 9.56 -17.24 24.10
N PHE A 521 10.40 -17.75 24.99
CA PHE A 521 10.18 -19.02 25.68
C PHE A 521 10.39 -18.86 27.18
N GLU A 522 9.59 -19.56 27.98
CA GLU A 522 9.76 -19.54 29.44
C GLU A 522 10.97 -20.38 29.87
N PRO A 523 11.76 -19.91 30.85
CA PRO A 523 12.81 -20.70 31.49
C PRO A 523 12.19 -22.00 32.02
N ASN A 524 12.87 -23.12 31.78
CA ASN A 524 12.42 -24.48 32.15
C ASN A 524 11.31 -25.08 31.27
N THR A 525 11.03 -24.50 30.11
CA THR A 525 10.27 -25.21 29.07
C THR A 525 11.21 -25.96 28.14
N ASP A 526 10.68 -27.01 27.52
CA ASP A 526 11.37 -27.70 26.44
C ASP A 526 11.05 -26.99 25.12
N LEU A 527 12.09 -26.47 24.47
CA LEU A 527 12.01 -25.91 23.15
C LEU A 527 11.93 -27.05 22.13
N MET A 528 10.81 -27.16 21.43
CA MET A 528 10.67 -28.13 20.35
C MET A 528 11.30 -27.58 19.07
N VAL A 529 12.15 -28.39 18.46
CA VAL A 529 12.81 -28.09 17.18
C VAL A 529 12.30 -29.06 16.13
N TYR A 530 11.80 -28.52 15.02
CA TYR A 530 11.31 -29.30 13.90
C TYR A 530 11.95 -28.85 12.58
N PHE A 531 12.46 -29.81 11.80
CA PHE A 531 12.88 -29.59 10.41
C PHE A 531 12.88 -30.90 9.62
N GLU A 532 13.07 -30.79 8.30
CA GLU A 532 13.19 -31.93 7.40
C GLU A 532 14.45 -31.81 6.55
N ALA A 533 15.14 -32.93 6.39
CA ALA A 533 16.26 -33.09 5.48
C ALA A 533 15.80 -33.86 4.22
N TYR A 534 16.28 -33.42 3.06
CA TYR A 534 16.01 -34.02 1.75
C TYR A 534 17.31 -34.24 0.97
N ASN A 535 17.24 -35.09 -0.06
CA ASN A 535 18.38 -35.50 -0.88
C ASN A 535 19.50 -36.12 -0.04
N ILE A 536 19.15 -36.88 1.01
CA ILE A 536 20.13 -37.35 1.99
C ILE A 536 21.18 -38.26 1.32
N PRO A 537 22.49 -37.98 1.49
CA PRO A 537 23.58 -38.82 1.00
C PRO A 537 23.46 -40.26 1.50
N GLU A 538 24.05 -41.22 0.78
CA GLU A 538 23.99 -42.65 1.16
C GLU A 538 24.50 -42.92 2.58
N GLU A 539 25.57 -42.22 2.97
CA GLU A 539 26.15 -42.31 4.32
C GLU A 539 25.37 -41.54 5.39
N GLY A 540 24.33 -40.79 5.00
CA GLY A 540 23.53 -39.96 5.90
C GLY A 540 24.04 -38.52 6.04
N TYR A 541 23.62 -37.87 7.13
CA TYR A 541 24.03 -36.51 7.49
C TYR A 541 24.14 -36.37 9.01
N SER A 542 24.93 -35.41 9.47
CA SER A 542 24.97 -34.99 10.85
C SER A 542 24.55 -33.53 10.96
N PHE A 543 24.06 -33.17 12.15
CA PHE A 543 23.91 -31.78 12.50
C PHE A 543 24.41 -31.52 13.92
N THR A 544 24.95 -30.33 14.11
CA THR A 544 25.43 -29.83 15.40
C THR A 544 24.66 -28.57 15.75
N TYR A 545 24.17 -28.47 16.99
CA TYR A 545 23.58 -27.22 17.48
C TYR A 545 24.29 -26.68 18.72
N TYR A 546 24.24 -25.36 18.90
CA TYR A 546 24.76 -24.67 20.08
C TYR A 546 24.10 -23.29 20.27
N PHE A 547 24.12 -22.78 21.50
CA PHE A 547 23.59 -21.45 21.85
C PHE A 547 24.72 -20.42 22.03
N GLU A 548 24.45 -19.17 21.68
CA GLU A 548 25.33 -18.02 21.95
C GLU A 548 24.54 -16.87 22.56
N LYS A 549 24.79 -16.56 23.84
CA LYS A 549 24.11 -15.45 24.54
C LYS A 549 24.59 -14.10 24.03
N HIS A 550 23.67 -13.18 23.71
CA HIS A 550 24.01 -11.80 23.38
C HIS A 550 24.58 -11.09 24.62
N ARG A 551 25.75 -10.45 24.48
CA ARG A 551 26.36 -9.63 25.55
C ARG A 551 26.28 -8.16 25.16
N TRP A 552 25.45 -7.39 25.85
CA TRP A 552 25.05 -6.04 25.42
C TRP A 552 26.14 -4.95 25.61
N LEU A 553 27.19 -5.18 26.40
CA LEU A 553 28.22 -4.16 26.65
C LEU A 553 29.64 -4.75 26.78
N LEU A 554 30.51 -4.44 25.81
CA LEU A 554 31.97 -4.25 25.98
C LEU A 554 32.91 -5.47 26.15
N GLY A 555 32.62 -6.63 25.58
CA GLY A 555 33.60 -7.72 25.51
C GLY A 555 33.70 -8.34 24.12
N ASN A 556 34.91 -8.38 23.55
CA ASN A 556 35.19 -9.21 22.37
C ASN A 556 34.65 -10.62 22.61
N LYS A 557 33.88 -11.16 21.65
CA LYS A 557 33.44 -12.55 21.65
C LYS A 557 34.69 -13.43 21.77
N ARG A 558 34.98 -13.94 22.96
CA ARG A 558 35.87 -15.10 23.07
C ARG A 558 35.02 -16.29 22.63
N PRO A 559 35.43 -17.06 21.60
CA PRO A 559 34.82 -18.35 21.35
C PRO A 559 35.13 -19.20 22.59
N SER A 560 34.21 -19.24 23.55
CA SER A 560 34.23 -20.25 24.59
C SER A 560 33.98 -21.60 23.93
N ASP A 561 34.52 -22.68 24.50
CA ASP A 561 34.11 -24.04 24.17
C ASP A 561 32.59 -24.11 24.22
N LYS A 562 31.94 -24.05 23.04
CA LYS A 562 30.49 -23.98 22.96
C LYS A 562 30.01 -25.40 23.21
N PRO A 563 29.26 -25.67 24.29
CA PRO A 563 28.63 -26.97 24.45
C PRO A 563 27.79 -27.19 23.20
N SER A 564 28.12 -28.25 22.47
CA SER A 564 27.50 -28.58 21.20
C SER A 564 27.13 -30.04 21.22
N VAL A 565 25.95 -30.33 20.69
CA VAL A 565 25.45 -31.69 20.58
C VAL A 565 25.42 -32.02 19.09
N THR A 566 26.10 -33.10 18.72
CA THR A 566 26.11 -33.59 17.33
C THR A 566 25.24 -34.83 17.24
N ILE A 567 24.25 -34.78 16.37
CA ILE A 567 23.36 -35.90 16.07
C ILE A 567 23.72 -36.40 14.68
N VAL A 568 24.01 -37.70 14.57
CA VAL A 568 24.31 -38.38 13.31
C VAL A 568 23.07 -39.18 12.91
N ASN A 569 22.60 -38.98 11.68
CA ASN A 569 21.45 -39.67 11.11
C ASN A 569 21.91 -40.47 9.89
N ASP A 570 21.78 -41.79 9.98
CA ASP A 570 22.01 -42.68 8.84
C ASP A 570 20.87 -42.51 7.82
N LYS A 571 21.16 -42.79 6.55
CA LYS A 571 20.12 -42.80 5.52
C LYS A 571 19.12 -43.92 5.81
N LEU A 572 17.91 -43.52 6.19
CA LEU A 572 16.75 -44.41 6.22
C LEU A 572 16.34 -44.73 4.78
N ASN A 573 15.50 -45.75 4.55
CA ASN A 573 15.01 -46.16 3.21
C ASN A 573 14.23 -45.06 2.42
N SER A 574 14.24 -43.81 2.88
CA SER A 574 13.63 -42.64 2.27
C SER A 574 14.66 -41.53 2.04
N ASP A 575 14.56 -40.82 0.91
CA ASP A 575 15.36 -39.62 0.61
C ASP A 575 14.96 -38.38 1.43
N ARG A 576 13.99 -38.56 2.33
CA ARG A 576 13.48 -37.56 3.27
C ARG A 576 13.62 -38.09 4.69
N ASN A 577 14.09 -37.24 5.60
CA ASN A 577 14.17 -37.53 7.02
C ASN A 577 13.56 -36.35 7.80
N THR A 578 12.68 -36.65 8.74
CA THR A 578 12.02 -35.66 9.59
C THR A 578 12.65 -35.70 10.98
N GLN A 579 13.04 -34.53 11.49
CA GLN A 579 13.64 -34.37 12.80
C GLN A 579 12.69 -33.59 13.70
N LEU A 580 12.38 -34.17 14.86
CA LEU A 580 11.63 -33.55 15.95
C LEU A 580 12.31 -33.92 17.26
N PHE A 581 12.79 -32.94 18.00
CA PHE A 581 13.41 -33.16 19.31
C PHE A 581 13.22 -31.96 20.22
N ALA A 582 13.31 -32.22 21.53
CA ALA A 582 13.23 -31.24 22.59
C ALA A 582 14.62 -30.75 23.01
N LEU A 583 14.76 -29.45 23.19
CA LEU A 583 15.92 -28.80 23.79
C LEU A 583 15.51 -28.21 25.13
N SER A 584 16.07 -28.72 26.23
CA SER A 584 15.74 -28.18 27.54
C SER A 584 16.35 -26.79 27.73
N LEU A 585 15.50 -25.80 28.01
CA LEU A 585 15.94 -24.43 28.28
C LEU A 585 16.28 -24.19 29.75
N SER A 586 16.17 -25.19 30.63
CA SER A 586 16.43 -25.03 32.08
C SER A 586 17.88 -24.64 32.40
N GLU A 587 18.83 -24.97 31.52
CA GLU A 587 20.23 -24.59 31.66
C GLU A 587 20.53 -23.17 31.15
N LEU A 588 19.59 -22.58 30.40
CA LEU A 588 19.70 -21.20 29.91
C LEU A 588 19.06 -20.25 30.92
N GLY A 589 19.84 -19.30 31.44
CA GLY A 589 19.26 -18.18 32.20
C GLY A 589 18.53 -17.19 31.27
N SER A 590 17.69 -16.32 31.82
CA SER A 590 16.99 -15.30 31.03
C SER A 590 17.93 -14.44 30.16
N GLY A 591 17.47 -14.08 28.96
CA GLY A 591 18.15 -13.22 28.00
C GLY A 591 17.97 -13.65 26.55
N THR A 592 18.63 -12.92 25.64
CA THR A 592 18.60 -13.19 24.20
C THR A 592 19.75 -14.11 23.78
N TYR A 593 19.44 -15.12 22.98
CA TYR A 593 20.37 -16.12 22.49
C TYR A 593 20.28 -16.28 20.97
N ASP A 594 21.41 -16.56 20.34
CA ASP A 594 21.48 -17.09 18.98
C ASP A 594 21.61 -18.62 19.05
N LEU A 595 20.64 -19.35 18.52
CA LEU A 595 20.71 -20.80 18.31
C LEU A 595 21.26 -21.08 16.91
N PHE A 596 22.37 -21.81 16.85
CA PHE A 596 23.02 -22.19 15.60
C PHE A 596 22.78 -23.66 15.30
N PHE A 597 22.55 -23.96 14.02
CA PHE A 597 22.56 -25.32 13.48
C PHE A 597 23.57 -25.41 12.35
N GLU A 598 24.46 -26.39 12.40
CA GLU A 598 25.44 -26.73 11.37
C GLU A 598 25.12 -28.10 10.79
N PHE A 599 24.80 -28.18 9.50
CA PHE A 599 24.50 -29.45 8.82
C PHE A 599 25.67 -29.92 7.95
N ARG A 600 25.98 -31.22 8.00
CA ARG A 600 27.09 -31.83 7.25
C ARG A 600 26.71 -33.22 6.70
N PRO A 601 26.94 -33.50 5.40
CA PRO A 601 26.95 -34.87 4.88
C PRO A 601 27.93 -35.77 5.65
N VAL A 602 27.55 -37.03 5.92
CA VAL A 602 28.45 -38.05 6.51
C VAL A 602 29.31 -38.67 5.40
N GLY A 603 30.52 -39.14 5.72
CA GLY A 603 31.46 -39.77 4.77
C GLY A 603 32.31 -38.78 3.95
N GLU A 604 32.03 -37.50 4.11
CA GLU A 604 32.61 -36.42 3.35
C GLU A 604 33.76 -35.73 4.12
N THR A 605 34.99 -36.25 4.06
CA THR A 605 36.18 -35.66 4.72
C THR A 605 36.84 -34.55 3.88
N GLY A 606 36.53 -33.28 4.18
CA GLY A 606 37.24 -32.11 3.61
C GLY A 606 36.74 -30.79 4.20
N GLU A 607 37.66 -29.87 4.54
CA GLU A 607 37.35 -28.56 5.14
C GLU A 607 36.55 -27.61 4.21
N ASP A 608 36.61 -27.83 2.90
CA ASP A 608 35.93 -27.00 1.87
C ASP A 608 34.44 -27.33 1.67
N ARG A 609 33.82 -28.09 2.56
CA ARG A 609 32.46 -28.59 2.34
C ARG A 609 31.38 -27.65 2.87
N LEU A 610 30.25 -27.66 2.16
CA LEU A 610 29.10 -26.79 2.34
C LEU A 610 28.47 -26.99 3.72
N VAL A 611 29.01 -26.32 4.74
CA VAL A 611 28.35 -26.20 6.05
C VAL A 611 27.19 -25.23 5.87
N ARG A 612 25.96 -25.75 5.91
CA ARG A 612 24.79 -24.89 6.04
C ARG A 612 24.68 -24.51 7.50
N THR A 613 24.95 -23.24 7.79
CA THR A 613 24.68 -22.67 9.11
C THR A 613 23.34 -21.96 9.09
N ARG A 614 22.45 -22.31 10.02
CA ARG A 614 21.24 -21.54 10.31
C ARG A 614 21.38 -20.90 11.68
N LYS A 615 21.08 -19.61 11.75
CA LYS A 615 21.11 -18.80 12.97
C LYS A 615 19.69 -18.36 13.28
N ILE A 616 19.21 -18.63 14.49
CA ILE A 616 17.88 -18.25 14.95
C ILE A 616 18.02 -17.52 16.27
N GLU A 617 17.58 -16.27 16.33
CA GLU A 617 17.52 -15.51 17.57
C GLU A 617 16.27 -15.92 18.37
N LEU A 618 16.41 -16.09 19.68
CA LEU A 618 15.33 -16.37 20.61
C LEU A 618 15.56 -15.67 21.96
N VAL A 619 14.46 -15.45 22.69
CA VAL A 619 14.45 -14.83 24.02
C VAL A 619 13.98 -15.86 25.03
N VAL A 620 14.74 -16.02 26.11
CA VAL A 620 14.32 -16.77 27.29
C VAL A 620 13.95 -15.73 28.35
N ASP A 621 12.69 -15.65 28.77
CA ASP A 621 12.19 -14.58 29.66
C ASP A 621 12.22 -14.96 31.16
#